data_AF-A0A2V9LPC6-F1
#
_entry.id   AF-A0A2V9LPC6-F1
#
_cell.length_a   1.000
_cell.length_b   1.000
_cell.length_c   1.000
_cell.angle_alpha   90.00
_cell.angle_beta   90.00
_cell.angle_gamma   90.00
#
_symmetry.space_group_name_H-M   'P 1'
#
loop_
_entity.id
_entity.type
_entity.pdbx_description
1 polymer ?
#
loop_
_entity_poly.entity_id
_entity_poly.type
_entity_poly.pdbx_seq_one_letter_code
_entity_poly.pdbx_strand_id
1 'polypeptide(L)'
;MAIGTTNVNLYSFREADGPPLRAVRIDVTGLASGNNTVPHGLKDQAGNGVVPKSVGIEPTSNGTFYEYQAADATSVYVNVGVGTGTTCSIYVEG
;
A
#
# COMPACT_ATOMS: atom_id res chain seq x y z
N MET A 1 9.59 -10.41 -12.84
CA MET A 1 9.27 -11.07 -11.55
C MET A 1 7.88 -10.60 -11.17
N ALA A 2 6.99 -11.47 -10.68
CA ALA A 2 5.64 -11.04 -10.28
C ALA A 2 5.70 -10.34 -8.91
N ILE A 3 4.94 -9.26 -8.74
CA ILE A 3 4.82 -8.56 -7.45
C ILE A 3 4.00 -9.45 -6.50
N GLY A 4 4.56 -9.77 -5.34
CA GLY A 4 3.88 -10.50 -4.27
C GLY A 4 3.47 -9.56 -3.14
N THR A 5 2.23 -9.66 -2.69
CA THR A 5 1.65 -8.81 -1.63
C THR A 5 1.05 -9.66 -0.50
N THR A 6 1.39 -9.35 0.75
CA THR A 6 0.76 -9.95 1.94
C THR A 6 0.13 -8.87 2.80
N ASN A 7 -1.18 -8.96 3.02
CA ASN A 7 -1.94 -7.96 3.79
C ASN A 7 -2.03 -8.34 5.26
N VAL A 8 -1.70 -7.38 6.13
CA VAL A 8 -1.81 -7.47 7.59
C VAL A 8 -2.75 -6.38 8.08
N ASN A 9 -3.84 -6.78 8.74
CA ASN A 9 -4.74 -5.84 9.39
C ASN A 9 -4.07 -5.28 10.65
N LEU A 10 -3.92 -3.96 10.74
CA LEU A 10 -3.32 -3.33 11.90
C LEU A 10 -4.40 -2.98 12.94
N TYR A 11 -5.37 -2.16 12.55
CA TYR A 11 -6.47 -1.74 13.41
C TYR A 11 -7.68 -1.30 12.59
N SER A 12 -8.84 -1.30 13.25
CA SER A 12 -10.08 -0.74 12.75
C SER A 12 -10.74 0.07 13.86
N PHE A 13 -11.13 1.31 13.60
CA PHE A 13 -11.87 2.12 14.55
C PHE A 13 -13.02 2.84 13.86
N ARG A 14 -14.00 3.25 14.66
CA ARG A 14 -15.17 3.98 14.17
C ARG A 14 -15.10 5.38 14.73
N GLU A 15 -15.03 6.39 13.86
CA GLU A 15 -15.23 7.77 14.28
C GLU A 15 -16.68 7.94 14.76
N ALA A 16 -16.92 8.83 15.72
CA ALA A 16 -18.24 9.02 16.32
C ALA A 16 -19.34 9.33 15.27
N ASP A 17 -18.97 10.07 14.23
CA ASP A 17 -19.85 10.47 13.11
C ASP A 17 -19.31 10.07 11.72
N GLY A 18 -18.30 9.19 11.67
CA GLY A 18 -17.59 8.86 10.43
C GLY A 18 -17.70 7.38 10.02
N PRO A 19 -17.36 7.06 8.75
CA PRO A 19 -17.23 5.68 8.33
C PRO A 19 -16.12 4.97 9.14
N PRO A 20 -16.23 3.66 9.33
CA PRO A 20 -15.19 2.87 9.98
C PRO A 20 -13.88 2.99 9.20
N LEU A 21 -12.84 3.46 9.88
CA LEU A 21 -11.49 3.56 9.35
C LEU A 21 -10.76 2.23 9.54
N ARG A 22 -10.01 1.83 8.52
CA ARG A 22 -9.17 0.62 8.57
C ARG A 22 -7.77 0.93 8.09
N ALA A 23 -6.79 0.50 8.88
CA ALA A 23 -5.38 0.52 8.48
C ALA A 23 -4.89 -0.88 8.11
N VAL A 24 -4.22 -0.98 6.97
CA VAL A 24 -3.62 -2.22 6.45
C VAL A 24 -2.14 -1.98 6.17
N ARG A 25 -1.29 -2.89 6.65
CA ARG A 25 0.09 -3.01 6.19
C ARG A 25 0.14 -4.04 5.07
N ILE A 26 0.83 -3.73 3.99
CA ILE A 26 1.05 -4.61 2.84
C ILE A 26 2.55 -4.86 2.75
N ASP A 27 2.97 -6.09 2.97
CA ASP A 27 4.35 -6.49 2.72
C ASP A 27 4.50 -6.85 1.24
N VAL A 28 5.40 -6.14 0.57
CA VAL A 28 5.59 -6.20 -0.88
C VAL A 28 6.93 -6.85 -1.21
N THR A 29 6.93 -7.72 -2.20
CA THR A 29 8.12 -8.37 -2.74
C THR A 29 8.11 -8.36 -4.28
N GLY A 30 9.28 -8.50 -4.89
CA GLY A 30 9.40 -8.60 -6.35
C GLY A 30 9.24 -7.26 -7.08
N LEU A 31 9.44 -6.13 -6.40
CA LEU A 31 9.47 -4.81 -7.05
C LEU A 31 10.64 -4.71 -8.03
N ALA A 32 10.41 -4.04 -9.15
CA ALA A 32 11.42 -3.73 -10.15
C ALA A 32 11.83 -2.25 -10.09
N SER A 33 13.03 -1.93 -10.59
CA SER A 33 13.43 -0.53 -10.79
C SER A 33 12.42 0.21 -11.67
N GLY A 34 12.04 1.42 -11.28
CA GLY A 34 11.02 2.23 -11.94
C GLY A 34 9.63 2.03 -11.37
N ASN A 35 8.61 2.20 -12.22
CA ASN A 35 7.21 2.23 -11.80
C ASN A 35 6.63 0.82 -11.60
N ASN A 36 5.95 0.63 -10.48
CA ASN A 36 5.27 -0.59 -10.09
C ASN A 36 3.82 -0.30 -9.70
N THR A 37 2.96 -1.28 -9.91
CA THR A 37 1.55 -1.25 -9.48
C THR A 37 1.37 -2.33 -8.42
N VAL A 38 1.08 -1.92 -7.19
CA VAL A 38 0.99 -2.81 -6.03
C VAL A 38 -0.46 -2.91 -5.56
N PRO A 39 -1.11 -4.08 -5.64
CA PRO A 39 -2.45 -4.28 -5.08
C PRO A 39 -2.44 -4.10 -3.55
N HIS A 40 -3.32 -3.25 -3.00
CA HIS A 40 -3.33 -2.96 -1.56
C HIS A 40 -4.44 -3.69 -0.78
N GLY A 41 -5.49 -4.17 -1.45
CA GLY A 41 -6.56 -4.97 -0.81
C GLY A 41 -7.34 -4.26 0.30
N LEU A 42 -7.26 -2.93 0.37
CA LEU A 42 -8.07 -2.11 1.28
C LEU A 42 -9.52 -2.18 0.82
N LYS A 43 -10.39 -2.55 1.75
CA LYS A 43 -11.81 -2.78 1.48
C LYS A 43 -12.67 -2.15 2.56
N ASP A 44 -13.82 -1.62 2.14
CA ASP A 44 -14.89 -1.21 3.03
C ASP A 44 -15.57 -2.42 3.70
N GLN A 45 -16.58 -2.16 4.53
CA GLN A 45 -17.36 -3.21 5.20
C GLN A 45 -18.19 -4.06 4.23
N ALA A 46 -18.52 -3.55 3.05
CA ALA A 46 -19.24 -4.27 2.01
C ALA A 46 -18.30 -5.09 1.11
N GLY A 47 -16.98 -4.99 1.31
CA GLY A 47 -15.96 -5.67 0.53
C GLY A 47 -15.53 -4.95 -0.75
N ASN A 48 -16.00 -3.72 -0.98
CA ASN A 48 -15.59 -2.91 -2.13
C ASN A 48 -14.22 -2.28 -1.89
N GLY A 49 -13.45 -2.09 -2.96
CA GLY A 49 -12.18 -1.36 -2.89
C GLY A 49 -12.40 0.09 -2.45
N VAL A 50 -11.49 0.60 -1.61
CA VAL A 50 -11.53 1.97 -1.09
C VAL A 50 -10.24 2.68 -1.44
N VAL A 51 -10.34 3.92 -1.90
CA VAL A 51 -9.19 4.78 -2.14
C VAL A 51 -8.55 5.12 -0.79
N PRO A 52 -7.26 4.83 -0.57
CA PRO A 52 -6.58 5.21 0.66
C PRO A 52 -6.63 6.73 0.90
N LYS A 53 -6.97 7.14 2.12
CA LYS A 53 -6.81 8.51 2.62
C LYS A 53 -5.36 8.87 2.87
N SER A 54 -4.54 7.88 3.25
CA SER A 54 -3.11 8.04 3.47
C SER A 54 -2.35 6.82 2.95
N VAL A 55 -1.13 7.06 2.45
CA VAL A 55 -0.18 6.03 2.00
C VAL A 55 1.18 6.32 2.62
N GLY A 56 1.70 5.38 3.38
CA GLY A 56 3.06 5.39 3.90
C GLY A 56 3.88 4.27 3.27
N ILE A 57 5.12 4.53 2.86
CA ILE A 57 6.01 3.51 2.29
C ILE A 57 7.26 3.42 3.16
N GLU A 58 7.49 2.24 3.72
CA GLU A 58 8.65 1.91 4.53
C GLU A 58 9.58 0.97 3.75
N PRO A 59 10.79 1.41 3.37
CA PRO A 59 11.77 0.55 2.72
C PRO A 59 12.17 -0.62 3.64
N THR A 60 12.07 -1.85 3.15
CA THR A 60 12.60 -3.06 3.84
C THR A 60 13.81 -3.65 3.14
N SER A 61 14.20 -3.05 2.01
CA SER A 61 15.41 -3.35 1.25
C SER A 61 16.07 -2.06 0.79
N ASN A 62 17.33 -2.14 0.32
CA ASN A 62 18.11 -0.96 -0.06
C ASN A 62 17.60 -0.33 -1.37
N GLY A 63 16.82 0.73 -1.24
CA GLY A 63 16.39 1.57 -2.35
C GLY A 63 15.58 2.76 -1.87
N THR A 64 15.38 3.74 -2.76
CA THR A 64 14.43 4.84 -2.53
C THR A 64 13.07 4.44 -3.08
N PHE A 65 12.03 4.52 -2.24
CA PHE A 65 10.66 4.17 -2.61
C PHE A 65 9.75 5.37 -2.38
N TYR A 66 8.89 5.67 -3.33
CA TYR A 66 7.93 6.77 -3.23
C TYR A 66 6.71 6.49 -4.08
N GLU A 67 5.60 7.14 -3.72
CA GLU A 67 4.39 7.14 -4.52
C GLU A 67 4.56 8.11 -5.70
N TYR A 68 4.42 7.62 -6.94
CA TYR A 68 4.61 8.46 -8.14
C TYR A 68 3.30 9.01 -8.72
N GLN A 69 2.16 8.48 -8.27
CA GLN A 69 0.82 9.00 -8.55
C GLN A 69 -0.13 8.54 -7.45
N ALA A 70 -1.22 9.26 -7.25
CA ALA A 70 -2.20 8.93 -6.21
C ALA A 70 -2.73 7.49 -6.35
N ALA A 71 -2.77 6.76 -5.25
CA ALA A 71 -3.45 5.48 -5.15
C ALA A 71 -4.92 5.57 -5.57
N ASP A 72 -5.45 4.46 -6.10
CA ASP A 72 -6.87 4.30 -6.39
C ASP A 72 -7.51 3.27 -5.46
N ALA A 73 -8.72 2.82 -5.78
CA ALA A 73 -9.45 1.87 -4.95
C ALA A 73 -8.87 0.44 -4.94
N THR A 74 -7.85 0.18 -5.75
CA THR A 74 -7.28 -1.16 -6.00
C THR A 74 -5.77 -1.22 -5.79
N SER A 75 -5.05 -0.16 -6.15
CA SER A 75 -3.60 -0.17 -6.31
C SER A 75 -2.92 1.07 -5.75
N VAL A 76 -1.74 0.85 -5.16
CA VAL A 76 -0.76 1.87 -4.82
C VAL A 76 0.33 1.87 -5.87
N TYR A 77 0.76 3.05 -6.30
CA TYR A 77 1.68 3.22 -7.41
C TYR A 77 3.06 3.61 -6.91
N VAL A 78 3.94 2.61 -6.81
CA VAL A 78 5.26 2.75 -6.18
C VAL A 78 6.35 2.86 -7.24
N ASN A 79 7.21 3.86 -7.13
CA ASN A 79 8.45 3.92 -7.90
C ASN A 79 9.61 3.45 -7.02
N VAL A 80 10.42 2.55 -7.57
CA VAL A 80 11.74 2.22 -7.03
C VAL A 80 12.77 3.06 -7.78
N GLY A 81 13.27 4.09 -7.11
CA GLY A 81 14.24 5.03 -7.67
C GLY A 81 15.66 4.48 -7.66
N VAL A 82 16.56 5.15 -6.94
CA VAL A 82 17.95 4.73 -6.83
C VAL A 82 18.06 3.51 -5.91
N GLY A 83 18.85 2.52 -6.32
CA GLY A 83 19.11 1.30 -5.57
C GLY A 83 18.62 0.04 -6.29
N THR A 84 18.65 -1.09 -5.59
CA THR A 84 18.23 -2.40 -6.12
C THR A 84 17.20 -3.07 -5.22
N GLY A 85 16.53 -2.28 -4.38
CA GLY A 85 15.55 -2.76 -3.42
C GLY A 85 14.36 -3.39 -4.13
N THR A 86 13.94 -4.56 -3.68
CA THR A 86 12.85 -5.34 -4.27
C THR A 86 11.69 -5.55 -3.30
N THR A 87 11.81 -5.01 -2.08
CA THR A 87 10.82 -5.17 -1.00
C THR A 87 10.59 -3.85 -0.25
N CYS A 88 9.34 -3.61 0.13
CA CYS A 88 8.93 -2.54 1.04
C CYS A 88 7.67 -2.97 1.79
N SER A 89 7.34 -2.26 2.87
CA SER A 89 6.04 -2.34 3.52
C SER A 89 5.25 -1.07 3.20
N ILE A 90 4.00 -1.21 2.76
CA ILE A 90 3.10 -0.11 2.47
C ILE A 90 2.02 -0.07 3.54
N TYR A 91 1.79 1.10 4.12
CA TYR A 91 0.73 1.34 5.10
C TYR A 91 -0.36 2.17 4.41
N VAL A 92 -1.58 1.65 4.37
CA VAL A 92 -2.74 2.35 3.81
C VAL A 92 -3.84 2.48 4.85
N GLU A 93 -4.51 3.62 4.85
CA GLU A 93 -5.67 3.91 5.71
C GLU A 93 -6.84 4.38 4.84
N GLY A 94 -8.06 3.92 5.10
CA GLY A 94 -9.28 4.35 4.39
C GLY A 94 -10.51 4.31 5.26
#